data_AF-A0A6G0SWT1-F1
#
_entry.id   AF-A0A6G0SWT1-F1
#
_cell.length_a   1.000
_cell.length_b   1.000
_cell.length_c   1.000
_cell.angle_alpha   90.00
_cell.angle_beta   90.00
_cell.angle_gamma   90.00
#
_symmetry.space_group_name_H-M   'P 1'
#
loop_
_entity.id
_entity.type
_entity.pdbx_description
1 polymer ?
#
loop_
_entity_poly.entity_id
_entity_poly.type
_entity_poly.pdbx_seq_one_letter_code
_entity_poly.pdbx_strand_id
1 'polypeptide(L)'
;MIDIGSKVCNLYKINIPMNKLTVDEEHKFQNARLCECCFKSFKNDNLFQVRDHNHFTGRFRSAVCLNCNYELTNVSFIPIYFHNLVYDSHFIVRELGCNENDIHVIPNSSEKYISFSKTIQDKFNIKFIDTFRFMSESLSSLADNISEDKTRFRETLKIFSLSTLNLVTRKGVFPCEYIDHPNKLNETCLPPKQFFYISLKDISDEDYAHAHKVWKKFNIKTLGEYSDLYLATDVCLLSDVFENFRDLCLQTLKLDASHFMTTPGFAFDFKRHVKANIPNIQNINYDSNKPVTWLAYLDCVNLYGKSMLSALPHKYFEWFNDLTIDITQIEDDAEYGYILEVDVIYPKQLHDNHNDFPFLPKNKCPPNSKVKKLLTTLESKFNYVVHYSNLKQAIVNGLKVKKVHRILRFLQSRCMAPYINLCTNMRVKSKNEFERQFWKLLVNSVYGKCMENVRKRMSMFLVSNEKKAHRLMSKTTFKDRTIYTKHLMAIHMNKEKIKFDKPIYVGLAILDNSKSIMYDFHYNVMKNMYRNKINIVYSDTDSLGYEIRTSNFFDDIKRKLFSYFDTSNYRKNHYCSSDRRKNQPGYFKDELKSEILLEFITLRPKLYAYKTNKDEVKKS
;
A
#
# COMPACT_ATOMS: atom_id res chain seq x y z
N MET A 1 -2.67 25.98 -17.07
CA MET A 1 -3.00 24.87 -16.14
C MET A 1 -3.29 25.35 -14.72
N ILE A 2 -2.42 26.15 -14.09
CA ILE A 2 -2.67 26.68 -12.72
C ILE A 2 -3.96 27.51 -12.64
N ASP A 3 -4.22 28.39 -13.61
CA ASP A 3 -5.47 29.16 -13.68
C ASP A 3 -6.73 28.26 -13.79
N ILE A 4 -6.67 27.22 -14.63
CA ILE A 4 -7.73 26.20 -14.73
C ILE A 4 -7.90 25.49 -13.38
N GLY A 5 -6.79 25.13 -12.73
CA GLY A 5 -6.80 24.53 -11.39
C GLY A 5 -7.47 25.45 -10.36
N SER A 6 -7.21 26.76 -10.40
CA SER A 6 -7.86 27.75 -9.53
C SER A 6 -9.34 27.89 -9.82
N LYS A 7 -9.74 27.95 -11.09
CA LYS A 7 -11.14 28.00 -11.52
C LYS A 7 -11.90 26.77 -11.03
N VAL A 8 -11.34 25.58 -11.23
CA VAL A 8 -11.96 24.33 -10.76
C VAL A 8 -11.95 24.26 -9.23
N CYS A 9 -10.88 24.68 -8.54
CA CYS A 9 -10.89 24.77 -7.08
C CYS A 9 -12.03 25.66 -6.56
N ASN A 10 -12.34 26.76 -7.24
CA ASN A 10 -13.50 27.60 -6.92
C ASN A 10 -14.82 26.90 -7.23
N LEU A 11 -14.92 26.12 -8.30
CA LEU A 11 -16.08 25.26 -8.54
C LEU A 11 -16.29 24.26 -7.40
N TYR A 12 -15.21 23.71 -6.81
CA TYR A 12 -15.29 22.77 -5.68
C TYR A 12 -15.80 23.39 -4.37
N LYS A 13 -15.86 24.74 -4.30
CA LYS A 13 -16.50 25.48 -3.20
C LYS A 13 -18.00 25.69 -3.44
N ILE A 14 -18.50 25.42 -4.65
CA ILE A 14 -19.92 25.54 -4.98
C ILE A 14 -20.69 24.42 -4.25
N ASN A 15 -21.78 24.82 -3.60
CA ASN A 15 -22.72 23.91 -2.96
C ASN A 15 -24.13 24.17 -3.52
N ILE A 16 -24.37 23.68 -4.74
CA ILE A 16 -25.69 23.78 -5.36
C ILE A 16 -26.66 22.90 -4.56
N PRO A 17 -27.82 23.45 -4.15
CA PRO A 17 -28.88 22.68 -3.54
C PRO A 17 -29.33 21.53 -4.46
N MET A 18 -29.76 20.44 -3.86
CA MET A 18 -30.27 19.29 -4.61
C MET A 18 -31.48 19.71 -5.45
N ASN A 19 -31.50 19.28 -6.71
CA ASN A 19 -32.63 19.43 -7.60
C ASN A 19 -33.82 18.65 -7.05
N LYS A 20 -35.04 19.03 -7.49
CA LYS A 20 -36.20 18.18 -7.23
C LYS A 20 -35.98 16.82 -7.91
N LEU A 21 -36.12 15.74 -7.14
CA LEU A 21 -35.96 14.38 -7.63
C LEU A 21 -36.99 14.09 -8.72
N THR A 22 -36.58 13.32 -9.73
CA THR A 22 -37.51 12.72 -10.68
C THR A 22 -38.37 11.66 -9.98
N VAL A 23 -39.45 11.23 -10.64
CA VAL A 23 -40.33 10.16 -10.10
C VAL A 23 -39.54 8.88 -9.84
N ASP A 24 -38.64 8.51 -10.76
CA ASP A 24 -37.81 7.31 -10.62
C ASP A 24 -36.76 7.44 -9.52
N GLU A 25 -36.15 8.61 -9.36
CA GLU A 25 -35.19 8.88 -8.29
C GLU A 25 -35.85 8.88 -6.92
N GLU A 26 -37.05 9.46 -6.81
CA GLU A 26 -37.83 9.45 -5.58
C GLU A 26 -38.27 8.03 -5.25
N HIS A 27 -38.69 7.25 -6.25
CA HIS A 27 -38.98 5.82 -6.09
C HIS A 27 -37.73 5.02 -5.67
N LYS A 28 -36.55 5.29 -6.26
CA LYS A 28 -35.28 4.68 -5.87
C LYS A 28 -34.93 5.01 -4.42
N PHE A 29 -35.09 6.26 -4.02
CA PHE A 29 -34.85 6.71 -2.65
C PHE A 29 -35.80 6.02 -1.66
N GLN A 30 -37.11 6.06 -1.91
CA GLN A 30 -38.12 5.48 -1.01
C GLN A 30 -37.98 3.96 -0.87
N ASN A 31 -37.59 3.26 -1.93
CA ASN A 31 -37.40 1.81 -1.91
C ASN A 31 -36.00 1.36 -1.46
N ALA A 32 -35.06 2.29 -1.26
CA ALA A 32 -33.73 1.92 -0.81
C ALA A 32 -33.80 1.33 0.59
N ARG A 33 -33.42 0.06 0.73
CA ARG A 33 -33.40 -0.66 2.01
C ARG A 33 -32.06 -0.56 2.73
N LEU A 34 -31.00 -0.27 1.97
CA LEU A 34 -29.62 -0.20 2.41
C LEU A 34 -28.99 1.14 1.99
N CYS A 35 -28.11 1.68 2.82
CA CYS A 35 -27.23 2.79 2.45
C CYS A 35 -26.29 2.37 1.32
N GLU A 36 -26.25 3.10 0.21
CA GLU A 36 -25.41 2.74 -0.94
C GLU A 36 -23.89 2.89 -0.68
N CYS A 37 -23.49 3.60 0.38
CA CYS A 37 -22.07 3.72 0.79
C CYS A 37 -21.62 2.61 1.75
N CYS A 38 -22.31 2.43 2.88
CA CYS A 38 -21.89 1.46 3.91
C CYS A 38 -22.64 0.12 3.86
N PHE A 39 -23.62 0.00 2.96
CA PHE A 39 -24.49 -1.16 2.73
C PHE A 39 -25.26 -1.65 3.96
N LYS A 40 -25.35 -0.81 5.01
CA LYS A 40 -26.16 -1.07 6.21
C LYS A 40 -27.64 -0.75 5.96
N SER A 41 -28.54 -1.45 6.64
CA SER A 41 -29.99 -1.27 6.45
C SER A 41 -30.51 -0.01 7.14
N PHE A 42 -31.27 0.80 6.41
CA PHE A 42 -31.93 1.97 7.02
C PHE A 42 -32.86 1.58 8.16
N LYS A 43 -33.62 0.50 7.97
CA LYS A 43 -34.58 0.00 8.96
C LYS A 43 -33.91 -0.79 10.09
N ASN A 44 -33.09 -1.79 9.76
CA ASN A 44 -32.56 -2.70 10.79
C ASN A 44 -31.44 -2.07 11.63
N ASP A 45 -30.65 -1.17 11.06
CA ASP A 45 -29.58 -0.46 11.76
C ASP A 45 -30.01 0.91 12.30
N ASN A 46 -31.32 1.23 12.21
CA ASN A 46 -31.91 2.50 12.64
C ASN A 46 -31.15 3.73 12.10
N LEU A 47 -30.80 3.68 10.81
CA LEU A 47 -30.01 4.73 10.16
C LEU A 47 -30.94 5.77 9.55
N PHE A 48 -30.62 7.04 9.78
CA PHE A 48 -31.34 8.14 9.15
C PHE A 48 -30.99 8.20 7.66
N GLN A 49 -31.97 7.89 6.82
CA GLN A 49 -31.85 7.90 5.37
C GLN A 49 -31.85 9.35 4.86
N VAL A 50 -30.83 9.70 4.09
CA VAL A 50 -30.68 11.02 3.47
C VAL A 50 -30.38 10.89 1.99
N ARG A 51 -30.73 11.93 1.25
CA ARG A 51 -30.46 12.03 -0.18
C ARG A 51 -29.06 12.60 -0.35
N ASP A 52 -28.12 11.78 -0.85
CA ASP A 52 -26.83 12.29 -1.31
C ASP A 52 -27.00 12.86 -2.71
N HIS A 53 -26.35 14.00 -2.96
CA HIS A 53 -26.42 14.68 -4.24
C HIS A 53 -25.08 15.26 -4.63
N ASN A 54 -24.94 15.48 -5.93
CA ASN A 54 -23.77 16.14 -6.48
C ASN A 54 -23.87 17.65 -6.25
N HIS A 55 -23.02 18.19 -5.38
CA HIS A 55 -22.97 19.63 -5.03
C HIS A 55 -22.62 20.57 -6.22
N PHE A 56 -22.20 20.03 -7.36
CA PHE A 56 -21.92 20.80 -8.58
C PHE A 56 -23.08 20.82 -9.58
N THR A 57 -24.00 19.85 -9.52
CA THR A 57 -25.08 19.71 -10.52
C THR A 57 -26.47 19.68 -9.90
N GLY A 58 -26.56 19.57 -8.57
CA GLY A 58 -27.80 19.34 -7.83
C GLY A 58 -28.38 17.94 -8.03
N ARG A 59 -27.79 17.09 -8.88
CA ARG A 59 -28.36 15.78 -9.22
C ARG A 59 -28.27 14.80 -8.05
N PHE A 60 -29.36 14.09 -7.80
CA PHE A 60 -29.39 12.99 -6.85
C PHE A 60 -28.39 11.91 -7.27
N ARG A 61 -27.65 11.39 -6.30
CA ARG A 61 -26.67 10.31 -6.52
C ARG A 61 -27.19 9.00 -5.96
N SER A 62 -27.52 9.00 -4.68
CA SER A 62 -27.88 7.78 -3.97
C SER A 62 -28.59 8.02 -2.66
N ALA A 63 -29.26 6.99 -2.17
CA ALA A 63 -29.75 6.96 -0.80
C ALA A 63 -28.61 6.51 0.12
N VAL A 64 -28.18 7.39 1.02
CA VAL A 64 -27.12 7.09 1.99
C VAL A 64 -27.60 7.36 3.40
N CYS A 65 -26.87 6.88 4.41
CA CYS A 65 -27.14 7.27 5.80
C CYS A 65 -26.47 8.59 6.13
N LEU A 66 -27.03 9.31 7.10
CA LEU A 66 -26.53 10.62 7.55
C LEU A 66 -25.02 10.62 7.84
N ASN A 67 -24.51 9.60 8.53
CA ASN A 67 -23.08 9.50 8.83
C ASN A 67 -22.21 9.34 7.58
N CYS A 68 -22.63 8.50 6.63
CA CYS A 68 -21.91 8.36 5.36
C CYS A 68 -21.94 9.66 4.56
N ASN A 69 -23.06 10.38 4.56
CA ASN A 69 -23.17 11.68 3.90
C ASN A 69 -22.13 12.68 4.46
N TYR A 70 -21.95 12.73 5.78
CA TYR A 70 -20.91 13.57 6.39
C TYR A 70 -19.48 13.14 6.08
N GLU A 71 -19.22 11.84 5.90
CA GLU A 71 -17.89 11.33 5.54
C GLU A 71 -17.55 11.49 4.05
N LEU A 72 -18.57 11.65 3.19
CA LEU A 72 -18.35 11.91 1.78
C LEU A 72 -17.67 13.28 1.62
N THR A 73 -16.42 13.23 1.17
CA THR A 73 -15.62 14.43 0.93
C THR A 73 -15.41 14.61 -0.56
N ASN A 74 -15.41 15.87 -0.98
CA ASN A 74 -15.00 16.21 -2.34
C ASN A 74 -13.52 15.90 -2.51
N VAL A 75 -13.17 15.41 -3.70
CA VAL A 75 -11.78 15.12 -4.06
C VAL A 75 -10.94 16.41 -3.93
N SER A 76 -9.84 16.36 -3.22
CA SER A 76 -8.96 17.53 -3.00
C SER A 76 -7.88 17.68 -4.10
N PHE A 77 -8.14 17.15 -5.29
CA PHE A 77 -7.22 17.28 -6.43
C PHE A 77 -7.94 17.13 -7.77
N ILE A 78 -7.28 17.62 -8.82
CA ILE A 78 -7.67 17.44 -10.22
C ILE A 78 -6.61 16.59 -10.91
N PRO A 79 -6.96 15.41 -11.43
CA PRO A 79 -6.06 14.66 -12.29
C PRO A 79 -5.95 15.33 -13.68
N ILE A 80 -4.73 15.55 -14.14
CA ILE A 80 -4.41 16.00 -15.50
C ILE A 80 -3.74 14.82 -16.20
N TYR A 81 -4.44 14.26 -17.19
CA TYR A 81 -4.00 13.06 -17.89
C TYR A 81 -3.13 13.42 -19.08
N PHE A 82 -1.96 12.79 -19.15
CA PHE A 82 -1.09 12.76 -20.31
C PHE A 82 -0.89 11.31 -20.72
N HIS A 83 -0.70 11.06 -22.01
CA HIS A 83 -0.33 9.74 -22.50
C HIS A 83 1.15 9.75 -22.81
N ASN A 84 1.94 9.02 -22.02
CA ASN A 84 3.40 9.01 -22.08
C ASN A 84 4.04 10.32 -21.59
N LEU A 85 3.61 10.77 -20.41
CA LEU A 85 4.02 12.03 -19.75
C LEU A 85 5.55 12.23 -19.67
N VAL A 86 6.34 11.15 -19.72
CA VAL A 86 7.80 11.22 -19.61
C VAL A 86 8.41 12.21 -20.61
N TYR A 87 7.90 12.28 -21.84
CA TYR A 87 8.39 13.19 -22.88
C TYR A 87 8.17 14.67 -22.54
N ASP A 88 6.99 15.01 -22.02
CA ASP A 88 6.60 16.40 -21.75
C ASP A 88 6.98 16.88 -20.34
N SER A 89 7.28 15.94 -19.44
CA SER A 89 7.44 16.20 -18.01
C SER A 89 8.47 17.29 -17.69
N HIS A 90 9.60 17.33 -18.41
CA HIS A 90 10.67 18.30 -18.18
C HIS A 90 10.23 19.74 -18.50
N PHE A 91 9.50 19.93 -19.60
CA PHE A 91 8.98 21.24 -19.99
C PHE A 91 7.93 21.72 -18.99
N ILE A 92 7.01 20.83 -18.58
CA ILE A 92 5.93 21.18 -17.65
C ILE A 92 6.48 21.52 -16.26
N VAL A 93 7.36 20.67 -15.70
CA VAL A 93 7.89 20.86 -14.34
C VAL A 93 8.67 22.17 -14.21
N ARG A 94 9.39 22.58 -15.26
CA ARG A 94 10.10 23.88 -15.29
C ARG A 94 9.15 25.05 -15.07
N GLU A 95 7.99 25.03 -15.72
CA GLU A 95 7.01 26.14 -15.65
C GLU A 95 6.14 26.09 -14.38
N LEU A 96 6.09 24.97 -13.66
CA LEU A 96 5.36 24.87 -12.39
C LEU A 96 6.00 25.68 -11.24
N GLY A 97 7.24 26.16 -11.41
CA GLY A 97 7.96 27.03 -10.48
C GLY A 97 7.51 28.49 -10.47
N CYS A 98 6.41 28.83 -11.16
CA CYS A 98 5.96 30.22 -11.31
C CYS A 98 5.44 30.90 -10.01
N ASN A 99 5.31 30.16 -8.89
CA ASN A 99 4.90 30.70 -7.59
C ASN A 99 5.43 29.83 -6.43
N GLU A 100 5.30 30.35 -5.19
CA GLU A 100 5.85 29.74 -3.96
C GLU A 100 5.14 28.46 -3.49
N ASN A 101 4.01 28.09 -4.09
CA ASN A 101 3.27 26.90 -3.66
C ASN A 101 4.09 25.62 -3.88
N ASP A 102 3.90 24.63 -3.02
CA ASP A 102 4.66 23.38 -3.07
C ASP A 102 4.47 22.59 -4.37
N ILE A 103 5.57 22.02 -4.86
CA ILE A 103 5.61 21.01 -5.91
C ILE A 103 5.99 19.68 -5.27
N HIS A 104 5.14 18.68 -5.43
CA HIS A 104 5.41 17.32 -4.97
C HIS A 104 5.73 16.44 -6.17
N VAL A 105 6.79 15.62 -6.03
CA VAL A 105 7.28 14.77 -7.12
C VAL A 105 7.37 13.34 -6.63
N ILE A 106 6.92 12.40 -7.45
CA ILE A 106 7.18 10.96 -7.29
C ILE A 106 8.27 10.57 -8.29
N PRO A 107 9.55 10.51 -7.87
CA PRO A 107 10.66 10.25 -8.78
C PRO A 107 10.73 8.76 -9.16
N ASN A 108 11.01 8.49 -10.44
CA ASN A 108 11.44 7.17 -10.92
C ASN A 108 12.98 7.07 -10.87
N SER A 109 13.66 8.08 -11.42
CA SER A 109 15.11 8.28 -11.34
C SER A 109 15.43 9.73 -10.91
N SER A 110 16.69 10.17 -11.02
CA SER A 110 17.05 11.59 -10.87
C SER A 110 16.48 12.47 -11.97
N GLU A 111 16.23 11.89 -13.14
CA GLU A 111 15.81 12.60 -14.36
C GLU A 111 14.37 12.28 -14.76
N LYS A 112 13.85 11.10 -14.40
CA LYS A 112 12.50 10.66 -14.80
C LYS A 112 11.54 10.70 -13.63
N TYR A 113 10.35 11.25 -13.84
CA TYR A 113 9.27 11.31 -12.85
C TYR A 113 8.17 10.29 -13.17
N ILE A 114 7.62 9.63 -12.14
CA ILE A 114 6.42 8.79 -12.27
C ILE A 114 5.17 9.69 -12.37
N SER A 115 5.13 10.72 -11.53
CA SER A 115 4.08 11.73 -11.45
C SER A 115 4.60 12.93 -10.67
N PHE A 116 3.99 14.09 -10.87
CA PHE A 116 4.21 15.29 -10.07
C PHE A 116 2.90 16.02 -9.86
N SER A 117 2.83 16.87 -8.84
CA SER A 117 1.67 17.66 -8.50
C SER A 117 2.06 19.03 -7.99
N LYS A 118 1.18 20.01 -8.20
CA LYS A 118 1.36 21.39 -7.72
C LYS A 118 0.17 21.76 -6.84
N THR A 119 0.47 22.31 -5.67
CA THR A 119 -0.55 22.89 -4.79
C THR A 119 -1.07 24.19 -5.40
N ILE A 120 -2.39 24.32 -5.53
CA ILE A 120 -3.02 25.51 -6.11
C ILE A 120 -3.54 26.44 -5.01
N GLN A 121 -4.41 25.92 -4.14
CA GLN A 121 -5.01 26.62 -2.99
C GLN A 121 -5.28 25.60 -1.89
N ASP A 122 -5.29 26.02 -0.62
CA ASP A 122 -5.58 25.25 0.61
C ASP A 122 -5.90 23.75 0.43
N LYS A 123 -4.85 22.90 0.49
CA LYS A 123 -4.89 21.43 0.35
C LYS A 123 -5.45 20.87 -0.98
N PHE A 124 -5.65 21.72 -1.99
CA PHE A 124 -6.12 21.36 -3.32
C PHE A 124 -4.99 21.34 -4.36
N ASN A 125 -4.86 20.22 -5.07
CA ASN A 125 -3.71 19.96 -5.95
C ASN A 125 -4.12 19.74 -7.42
N ILE A 126 -3.30 20.17 -8.37
CA ILE A 126 -3.30 19.57 -9.72
C ILE A 126 -2.29 18.43 -9.75
N LYS A 127 -2.68 17.28 -10.29
CA LYS A 127 -1.90 16.04 -10.24
C LYS A 127 -1.73 15.49 -11.65
N PHE A 128 -0.50 15.36 -12.11
CA PHE A 128 -0.21 14.88 -13.47
C PHE A 128 -0.11 13.36 -13.48
N ILE A 129 -0.93 12.72 -14.31
CA ILE A 129 -1.06 11.26 -14.39
C ILE A 129 -0.69 10.79 -15.79
N ASP A 130 0.18 9.79 -15.85
CA ASP A 130 0.59 9.16 -17.10
C ASP A 130 -0.29 7.94 -17.39
N THR A 131 -1.22 8.09 -18.33
CA THR A 131 -2.15 7.03 -18.75
C THR A 131 -1.44 5.84 -19.40
N PHE A 132 -0.25 6.03 -19.98
CA PHE A 132 0.54 4.93 -20.55
C PHE A 132 1.01 3.94 -19.47
N ARG A 133 1.13 4.40 -18.21
CA ARG A 133 1.40 3.52 -17.06
C ARG A 133 0.19 2.71 -16.61
N PHE A 134 -0.98 3.00 -17.16
CA PHE A 134 -2.19 2.22 -16.96
C PHE A 134 -2.46 1.29 -18.15
N MET A 135 -2.37 1.84 -19.36
CA MET A 135 -2.61 1.17 -20.64
C MET A 135 -1.37 1.37 -21.51
N SER A 136 -0.46 0.40 -21.47
CA SER A 136 0.86 0.47 -22.12
C SER A 136 0.80 0.16 -23.61
N GLU A 137 -0.07 0.85 -24.34
CA GLU A 137 -0.27 0.75 -25.78
C GLU A 137 -0.38 2.13 -26.39
N SER A 138 -0.22 2.23 -27.72
CA SER A 138 -0.35 3.52 -28.41
C SER A 138 -1.80 4.02 -28.38
N LEU A 139 -1.97 5.35 -28.35
CA LEU A 139 -3.31 5.96 -28.39
C LEU A 139 -4.14 5.52 -29.60
N SER A 140 -3.54 5.28 -30.77
CA SER A 140 -4.31 4.81 -31.93
C SER A 140 -4.86 3.40 -31.67
N SER A 141 -4.03 2.47 -31.20
CA SER A 141 -4.48 1.12 -30.88
C SER A 141 -5.57 1.12 -29.80
N LEU A 142 -5.42 1.97 -28.78
CA LEU A 142 -6.43 2.09 -27.72
C LEU A 142 -7.75 2.66 -28.24
N ALA A 143 -7.71 3.67 -29.12
CA ALA A 143 -8.90 4.21 -29.77
C ALA A 143 -9.58 3.17 -30.67
N ASP A 144 -8.80 2.41 -31.44
CA ASP A 144 -9.30 1.35 -32.31
C ASP A 144 -9.99 0.23 -31.50
N ASN A 145 -9.44 -0.14 -30.34
CA ASN A 145 -10.01 -1.17 -29.47
C ASN A 145 -11.40 -0.83 -28.90
N ILE A 146 -11.73 0.47 -28.78
CA ILE A 146 -13.06 0.91 -28.33
C ILE A 146 -13.98 1.27 -29.50
N SER A 147 -13.50 1.16 -30.74
CA SER A 147 -14.17 1.73 -31.92
C SER A 147 -15.38 0.95 -32.44
N GLU A 148 -15.53 -0.32 -32.02
CA GLU A 148 -16.66 -1.19 -32.37
C GLU A 148 -18.01 -0.59 -31.98
N ASP A 149 -18.04 0.14 -30.86
CA ASP A 149 -19.23 0.83 -30.36
C ASP A 149 -18.97 2.33 -30.31
N LYS A 150 -19.56 3.05 -31.26
CA LYS A 150 -19.39 4.51 -31.38
C LYS A 150 -19.90 5.29 -30.17
N THR A 151 -20.77 4.71 -29.34
CA THR A 151 -21.24 5.37 -28.11
C THR A 151 -20.14 5.48 -27.04
N ARG A 152 -19.05 4.70 -27.16
CA ARG A 152 -17.88 4.76 -26.28
C ARG A 152 -17.08 6.05 -26.45
N PHE A 153 -17.27 6.81 -27.54
CA PHE A 153 -16.63 8.10 -27.79
C PHE A 153 -17.43 9.30 -27.24
N ARG A 154 -17.87 9.20 -25.99
CA ARG A 154 -18.79 10.15 -25.35
C ARG A 154 -18.22 11.55 -25.18
N GLU A 155 -16.92 11.70 -24.97
CA GLU A 155 -16.23 12.98 -24.82
C GLU A 155 -16.00 13.60 -26.19
N THR A 156 -15.56 12.79 -27.18
CA THR A 156 -15.45 13.23 -28.58
C THR A 156 -16.80 13.74 -29.12
N LEU A 157 -17.91 13.06 -28.81
CA LEU A 157 -19.26 13.45 -29.24
C LEU A 157 -19.76 14.79 -28.66
N LYS A 158 -19.15 15.31 -27.58
CA LYS A 158 -19.48 16.64 -27.05
C LYS A 158 -18.93 17.77 -27.90
N ILE A 159 -17.88 17.48 -28.69
CA ILE A 159 -17.16 18.46 -29.50
C ILE A 159 -17.46 18.24 -30.99
N PHE A 160 -17.61 16.99 -31.42
CA PHE A 160 -17.80 16.61 -32.81
C PHE A 160 -19.17 15.97 -33.07
N SER A 161 -19.74 16.29 -34.24
CA SER A 161 -21.01 15.68 -34.67
C SER A 161 -20.85 14.20 -35.05
N LEU A 162 -21.96 13.44 -35.00
CA LEU A 162 -22.01 12.06 -35.51
C LEU A 162 -21.54 11.96 -36.97
N SER A 163 -21.84 12.95 -37.80
CA SER A 163 -21.46 12.97 -39.23
C SER A 163 -19.95 13.09 -39.46
N THR A 164 -19.22 13.58 -38.46
CA THR A 164 -17.77 13.79 -38.47
C THR A 164 -17.01 12.79 -37.61
N LEU A 165 -17.72 12.00 -36.79
CA LEU A 165 -17.14 11.11 -35.78
C LEU A 165 -16.17 10.08 -36.38
N ASN A 166 -16.50 9.51 -37.54
CA ASN A 166 -15.62 8.55 -38.22
C ASN A 166 -14.28 9.16 -38.67
N LEU A 167 -14.19 10.49 -38.76
CA LEU A 167 -12.94 11.18 -39.11
C LEU A 167 -12.04 11.47 -37.91
N VAL A 168 -12.62 11.53 -36.70
CA VAL A 168 -11.95 11.92 -35.46
C VAL A 168 -11.83 10.79 -34.45
N THR A 169 -12.39 9.61 -34.75
CA THR A 169 -12.26 8.40 -33.90
C THR A 169 -11.05 7.53 -34.23
N ARG A 170 -10.32 7.88 -35.30
CA ARG A 170 -9.01 7.34 -35.66
C ARG A 170 -7.96 8.41 -35.37
N LYS A 171 -6.78 8.00 -34.91
CA LYS A 171 -5.66 8.91 -34.73
C LYS A 171 -5.24 9.53 -36.07
N GLY A 172 -5.16 10.87 -36.12
CA GLY A 172 -4.73 11.61 -37.30
C GLY A 172 -3.22 11.57 -37.52
N VAL A 173 -2.76 12.21 -38.60
CA VAL A 173 -1.33 12.43 -38.88
C VAL A 173 -1.04 13.93 -38.95
N PHE A 174 0.12 14.35 -38.46
CA PHE A 174 0.54 15.75 -38.47
C PHE A 174 2.05 15.86 -38.78
N PRO A 175 2.48 16.78 -39.65
CA PRO A 175 3.87 16.89 -40.07
C PRO A 175 4.69 17.69 -39.03
N CYS A 176 4.94 17.11 -37.85
CA CYS A 176 5.61 17.80 -36.74
C CYS A 176 6.99 18.36 -37.13
N GLU A 177 7.81 17.58 -37.82
CA GLU A 177 9.17 17.98 -38.21
C GLU A 177 9.20 19.07 -39.28
N TYR A 178 8.12 19.20 -40.07
CA TYR A 178 7.98 20.27 -41.05
C TYR A 178 7.76 21.63 -40.38
N ILE A 179 7.14 21.67 -39.20
CA ILE A 179 6.86 22.90 -38.45
C ILE A 179 8.10 23.31 -37.63
N ASP A 180 9.12 23.79 -38.33
CA ASP A 180 10.35 24.35 -37.75
C ASP A 180 10.26 25.85 -37.42
N HIS A 181 9.23 26.54 -37.93
CA HIS A 181 9.02 27.97 -37.74
C HIS A 181 7.52 28.33 -37.65
N PRO A 182 7.11 29.24 -36.74
CA PRO A 182 5.70 29.61 -36.55
C PRO A 182 4.96 30.06 -37.82
N ASN A 183 5.68 30.72 -38.73
CA ASN A 183 5.10 31.19 -40.00
C ASN A 183 4.51 30.05 -40.86
N LYS A 184 5.03 28.82 -40.75
CA LYS A 184 4.49 27.67 -41.50
C LYS A 184 3.08 27.30 -41.09
N LEU A 185 2.66 27.64 -39.86
CA LEU A 185 1.27 27.46 -39.42
C LEU A 185 0.28 28.32 -40.23
N ASN A 186 0.75 29.37 -40.91
CA ASN A 186 -0.09 30.21 -41.77
C ASN A 186 -0.24 29.66 -43.20
N GLU A 187 0.45 28.56 -43.55
CA GLU A 187 0.32 27.95 -44.87
C GLU A 187 -1.10 27.43 -45.10
N THR A 188 -1.63 27.65 -46.30
CA THR A 188 -3.03 27.40 -46.64
C THR A 188 -3.29 26.05 -47.31
N CYS A 189 -2.30 25.17 -47.33
CA CYS A 189 -2.40 23.83 -47.88
C CYS A 189 -1.60 22.82 -47.05
N LEU A 190 -1.97 21.54 -47.16
CA LEU A 190 -1.18 20.47 -46.57
C LEU A 190 0.15 20.30 -47.33
N PRO A 191 1.28 20.11 -46.64
CA PRO A 191 2.54 19.87 -47.31
C PRO A 191 2.51 18.53 -48.05
N PRO A 192 3.44 18.31 -49.00
CA PRO A 192 3.60 17.03 -49.67
C PRO A 192 3.79 15.87 -48.68
N LYS A 193 3.29 14.67 -49.03
CA LYS A 193 3.33 13.45 -48.20
C LYS A 193 4.70 13.18 -47.56
N GLN A 194 5.79 13.45 -48.29
CA GLN A 194 7.16 13.26 -47.83
C GLN A 194 7.53 14.05 -46.57
N PHE A 195 6.76 15.07 -46.19
CA PHE A 195 6.99 15.90 -45.00
C PHE A 195 6.20 15.42 -43.77
N PHE A 196 5.39 14.38 -43.89
CA PHE A 196 4.63 13.77 -42.78
C PHE A 196 5.40 12.65 -42.05
N TYR A 197 6.70 12.50 -42.31
CA TYR A 197 7.53 11.46 -41.71
C TYR A 197 7.63 11.62 -40.19
N ILE A 198 7.55 10.50 -39.46
CA ILE A 198 7.75 10.44 -38.01
C ILE A 198 8.99 9.59 -37.77
N SER A 199 10.14 10.22 -37.48
CA SER A 199 11.42 9.70 -36.98
C SER A 199 12.04 8.40 -37.58
N LEU A 200 11.29 7.40 -38.06
CA LEU A 200 11.74 6.16 -38.71
C LEU A 200 10.70 5.47 -39.65
N LYS A 201 9.52 6.05 -39.97
CA LYS A 201 8.56 5.47 -40.96
C LYS A 201 7.81 6.53 -41.79
N ASP A 202 7.63 6.24 -43.08
CA ASP A 202 6.70 6.95 -43.96
C ASP A 202 5.24 6.67 -43.56
N ILE A 203 4.37 7.66 -43.70
CA ILE A 203 2.92 7.47 -43.52
C ILE A 203 2.31 6.70 -44.69
N SER A 204 1.19 6.00 -44.45
CA SER A 204 0.48 5.29 -45.51
C SER A 204 -0.21 6.27 -46.49
N ASP A 205 -0.49 5.82 -47.72
CA ASP A 205 -1.32 6.61 -48.65
C ASP A 205 -2.73 6.86 -48.09
N GLU A 206 -3.23 5.91 -47.30
CA GLU A 206 -4.52 6.02 -46.62
C GLU A 206 -4.51 7.13 -45.56
N ASP A 207 -3.45 7.24 -44.76
CA ASP A 207 -3.30 8.31 -43.77
C ASP A 207 -3.22 9.69 -44.42
N TYR A 208 -2.49 9.80 -45.54
CA TYR A 208 -2.40 11.07 -46.27
C TYR A 208 -3.73 11.46 -46.93
N ALA A 209 -4.43 10.49 -47.53
CA ALA A 209 -5.78 10.71 -48.07
C ALA A 209 -6.78 11.10 -46.97
N HIS A 210 -6.66 10.50 -45.79
CA HIS A 210 -7.46 10.85 -44.62
C HIS A 210 -7.19 12.29 -44.17
N ALA A 211 -5.94 12.73 -44.12
CA ALA A 211 -5.58 14.11 -43.79
C ALA A 211 -6.25 15.13 -44.73
N HIS A 212 -6.23 14.88 -46.05
CA HIS A 212 -6.94 15.70 -47.04
C HIS A 212 -8.46 15.68 -46.86
N LYS A 213 -9.03 14.52 -46.52
CA LYS A 213 -10.46 14.38 -46.23
C LYS A 213 -10.87 15.18 -44.99
N VAL A 214 -10.06 15.14 -43.93
CA VAL A 214 -10.25 15.94 -42.72
C VAL A 214 -10.15 17.44 -43.05
N TRP A 215 -9.09 17.86 -43.74
CA TRP A 215 -8.88 19.24 -44.16
C TRP A 215 -10.10 19.81 -44.89
N LYS A 216 -10.60 19.05 -45.88
CA LYS A 216 -11.78 19.43 -46.66
C LYS A 216 -13.06 19.41 -45.84
N LYS A 217 -13.32 18.37 -45.05
CA LYS A 217 -14.58 18.20 -44.32
C LYS A 217 -14.77 19.25 -43.22
N PHE A 218 -13.68 19.67 -42.57
CA PHE A 218 -13.70 20.67 -41.52
C PHE A 218 -13.46 22.10 -42.03
N ASN A 219 -13.38 22.30 -43.35
CA ASN A 219 -13.11 23.61 -43.97
C ASN A 219 -11.87 24.31 -43.41
N ILE A 220 -10.80 23.54 -43.19
CA ILE A 220 -9.53 24.04 -42.65
C ILE A 220 -8.87 24.97 -43.67
N LYS A 221 -8.42 26.14 -43.19
CA LYS A 221 -7.80 27.18 -44.02
C LYS A 221 -6.31 27.28 -43.85
N THR A 222 -5.77 26.89 -42.69
CA THR A 222 -4.34 27.01 -42.38
C THR A 222 -3.80 25.76 -41.68
N LEU A 223 -2.49 25.53 -41.77
CA LEU A 223 -1.82 24.45 -41.01
C LEU A 223 -1.98 24.62 -39.49
N GLY A 224 -2.12 25.85 -39.01
CA GLY A 224 -2.45 26.15 -37.61
C GLY A 224 -3.82 25.60 -37.20
N GLU A 225 -4.86 25.87 -37.98
CA GLU A 225 -6.19 25.31 -37.73
C GLU A 225 -6.19 23.78 -37.79
N TYR A 226 -5.39 23.18 -38.70
CA TYR A 226 -5.22 21.73 -38.75
C TYR A 226 -4.52 21.18 -37.50
N SER A 227 -3.48 21.86 -37.01
CA SER A 227 -2.77 21.52 -35.78
C SER A 227 -3.71 21.53 -34.58
N ASP A 228 -4.53 22.56 -34.45
CA ASP A 228 -5.50 22.68 -33.36
C ASP A 228 -6.52 21.55 -33.39
N LEU A 229 -7.05 21.21 -34.57
CA LEU A 229 -7.96 20.08 -34.75
C LEU A 229 -7.28 18.74 -34.43
N TYR A 230 -6.04 18.55 -34.86
CA TYR A 230 -5.24 17.35 -34.59
C TYR A 230 -5.04 17.16 -33.08
N LEU A 231 -4.60 18.20 -32.38
CA LEU A 231 -4.40 18.16 -30.94
C LEU A 231 -5.72 17.96 -30.18
N ALA A 232 -6.80 18.64 -30.59
CA ALA A 232 -8.12 18.45 -30.00
C ALA A 232 -8.61 17.01 -30.16
N THR A 233 -8.38 16.39 -31.32
CA THR A 233 -8.74 15.00 -31.59
C THR A 233 -7.97 14.04 -30.68
N ASP A 234 -6.65 14.19 -30.55
CA ASP A 234 -5.83 13.35 -29.67
C ASP A 234 -6.28 13.46 -28.20
N VAL A 235 -6.61 14.67 -27.72
CA VAL A 235 -7.13 14.89 -26.36
C VAL A 235 -8.51 14.25 -26.16
N CYS A 236 -9.41 14.36 -27.13
CA CYS A 236 -10.74 13.72 -27.07
C CYS A 236 -10.63 12.19 -27.03
N LEU A 237 -9.81 11.62 -27.92
CA LEU A 237 -9.55 10.18 -27.97
C LEU A 237 -8.98 9.66 -26.65
N LEU A 238 -7.99 10.36 -26.09
CA LEU A 238 -7.41 9.98 -24.80
C LEU A 238 -8.45 10.04 -23.67
N SER A 239 -9.30 11.07 -23.69
CA SER A 239 -10.36 11.23 -22.70
C SER A 239 -11.34 10.06 -22.78
N ASP A 240 -11.80 9.69 -23.98
CA ASP A 240 -12.70 8.55 -24.18
C ASP A 240 -12.07 7.23 -23.76
N VAL A 241 -10.83 6.95 -24.16
CA VAL A 241 -10.10 5.74 -23.77
C VAL A 241 -10.00 5.63 -22.26
N PHE A 242 -9.56 6.69 -21.57
CA PHE A 242 -9.35 6.64 -20.12
C PHE A 242 -10.66 6.58 -19.35
N GLU A 243 -11.71 7.24 -19.84
CA GLU A 243 -13.05 7.20 -19.26
C GLU A 243 -13.69 5.80 -19.38
N ASN A 244 -13.55 5.11 -20.52
CA ASN A 244 -13.98 3.71 -20.67
C ASN A 244 -13.20 2.78 -19.71
N PHE A 245 -11.88 2.98 -19.59
CA PHE A 245 -11.06 2.24 -18.63
C PHE A 245 -11.53 2.46 -17.18
N ARG A 246 -11.82 3.72 -16.82
CA ARG A 246 -12.28 4.10 -15.49
C ARG A 246 -13.66 3.50 -15.18
N ASP A 247 -14.58 3.47 -16.14
CA ASP A 247 -15.88 2.81 -16.00
C ASP A 247 -15.71 1.30 -15.75
N LEU A 248 -14.85 0.64 -16.51
CA LEU A 248 -14.54 -0.78 -16.32
C LEU A 248 -14.01 -1.03 -14.91
N CYS A 249 -13.05 -0.23 -14.44
CA CYS A 249 -12.49 -0.31 -13.08
C CYS A 249 -13.55 -0.11 -12.00
N LEU A 250 -14.41 0.91 -12.15
CA LEU A 250 -15.49 1.20 -11.21
C LEU A 250 -16.55 0.10 -11.18
N GLN A 251 -16.92 -0.45 -12.34
CA GLN A 251 -17.93 -1.50 -12.43
C GLN A 251 -17.42 -2.82 -11.85
N THR A 252 -16.19 -3.22 -12.19
CA THR A 252 -15.63 -4.54 -11.84
C THR A 252 -14.94 -4.57 -10.49
N LEU A 253 -14.13 -3.55 -10.15
CA LEU A 253 -13.27 -3.54 -8.97
C LEU A 253 -13.73 -2.56 -7.88
N LYS A 254 -14.73 -1.72 -8.16
CA LYS A 254 -15.25 -0.68 -7.25
C LYS A 254 -14.19 0.33 -6.78
N LEU A 255 -13.09 0.44 -7.53
CA LEU A 255 -11.98 1.37 -7.30
C LEU A 255 -11.86 2.30 -8.51
N ASP A 256 -11.73 3.60 -8.25
CA ASP A 256 -11.49 4.59 -9.29
C ASP A 256 -10.00 4.72 -9.59
N ALA A 257 -9.61 4.38 -10.82
CA ALA A 257 -8.24 4.42 -11.30
C ALA A 257 -7.57 5.80 -11.15
N SER A 258 -8.35 6.88 -11.10
CA SER A 258 -7.86 8.27 -10.94
C SER A 258 -7.11 8.52 -9.63
N HIS A 259 -7.35 7.71 -8.60
CA HIS A 259 -6.65 7.80 -7.32
C HIS A 259 -5.26 7.16 -7.35
N PHE A 260 -4.95 6.38 -8.39
CA PHE A 260 -3.71 5.63 -8.51
C PHE A 260 -2.73 6.33 -9.46
N MET A 261 -1.51 5.80 -9.54
CA MET A 261 -0.48 6.31 -10.47
C MET A 261 -0.11 5.33 -11.57
N THR A 262 -0.40 4.04 -11.40
CA THR A 262 0.04 2.97 -12.29
C THR A 262 -0.88 1.76 -12.17
N THR A 263 -1.01 0.94 -13.22
CA THR A 263 -1.75 -0.33 -13.17
C THR A 263 -1.23 -1.30 -12.11
N PRO A 264 0.10 -1.51 -11.91
CA PRO A 264 0.58 -2.36 -10.82
C PRO A 264 0.15 -1.88 -9.44
N GLY A 265 0.22 -0.57 -9.15
CA GLY A 265 -0.27 -0.01 -7.89
C GLY A 265 -1.77 -0.22 -7.69
N PHE A 266 -2.55 -0.07 -8.76
CA PHE A 266 -3.99 -0.32 -8.77
C PHE A 266 -4.33 -1.80 -8.56
N ALA A 267 -3.68 -2.71 -9.29
CA ALA A 267 -3.89 -4.15 -9.21
C ALA A 267 -3.46 -4.73 -7.85
N PHE A 268 -2.43 -4.17 -7.22
CA PHE A 268 -1.96 -4.63 -5.90
C PHE A 268 -2.98 -4.36 -4.79
N ASP A 269 -3.86 -3.38 -4.96
CA ASP A 269 -4.89 -3.03 -3.98
C ASP A 269 -6.18 -3.86 -4.14
N PHE A 270 -6.34 -4.60 -5.25
CA PHE A 270 -7.52 -5.42 -5.52
C PHE A 270 -7.68 -6.63 -4.57
N LYS A 271 -6.59 -7.30 -4.18
CA LYS A 271 -6.65 -8.45 -3.24
C LYS A 271 -6.69 -8.05 -1.77
N ARG A 272 -6.64 -6.75 -1.49
CA ARG A 272 -6.54 -6.24 -0.13
C ARG A 272 -7.89 -6.04 0.55
N HIS A 273 -8.97 -6.26 -0.18
CA HIS A 273 -10.35 -6.19 0.31
C HIS A 273 -10.95 -7.59 0.38
N VAL A 274 -11.33 -8.02 1.57
CA VAL A 274 -12.04 -9.29 1.80
C VAL A 274 -13.32 -9.07 2.59
N LYS A 275 -14.34 -9.86 2.29
CA LYS A 275 -15.64 -9.86 2.97
C LYS A 275 -15.97 -11.26 3.46
N ALA A 276 -16.50 -11.34 4.68
CA ALA A 276 -17.06 -12.57 5.21
C ALA A 276 -18.34 -12.94 4.43
N ASN A 277 -18.58 -14.24 4.28
CA ASN A 277 -19.81 -14.80 3.73
C ASN A 277 -20.35 -15.82 4.73
N ILE A 278 -21.14 -15.37 5.71
CA ILE A 278 -21.62 -16.20 6.83
C ILE A 278 -23.15 -16.15 6.86
N PRO A 279 -23.85 -17.30 6.88
CA PRO A 279 -25.31 -17.33 6.94
C PRO A 279 -25.81 -16.81 8.29
N ASN A 280 -27.02 -16.22 8.31
CA ASN A 280 -27.73 -15.80 9.51
C ASN A 280 -27.03 -14.76 10.39
N ILE A 281 -26.09 -13.99 9.84
CA ILE A 281 -25.47 -12.84 10.52
C ILE A 281 -26.09 -11.55 10.00
N GLN A 282 -26.59 -10.71 10.90
CA GLN A 282 -27.09 -9.38 10.56
C GLN A 282 -25.99 -8.55 9.86
N ASN A 283 -26.37 -7.77 8.86
CA ASN A 283 -25.48 -6.87 8.11
C ASN A 283 -24.44 -7.56 7.21
N ILE A 284 -24.62 -8.86 6.92
CA ILE A 284 -23.95 -9.56 5.82
C ILE A 284 -24.97 -9.88 4.73
N ASN A 285 -24.68 -9.51 3.48
CA ASN A 285 -25.43 -10.01 2.32
C ASN A 285 -24.91 -11.41 1.97
N TYR A 286 -25.45 -12.43 2.62
CA TYR A 286 -25.04 -13.82 2.41
C TYR A 286 -25.39 -14.29 1.00
N ASP A 287 -24.41 -14.90 0.32
CA ASP A 287 -24.57 -15.48 -1.01
C ASP A 287 -24.44 -17.00 -0.89
N SER A 288 -25.57 -17.70 -1.08
CA SER A 288 -25.64 -19.17 -1.01
C SER A 288 -24.86 -19.87 -2.12
N ASN A 289 -24.51 -19.17 -3.20
CA ASN A 289 -23.72 -19.73 -4.28
C ASN A 289 -22.21 -19.65 -4.00
N LYS A 290 -21.80 -18.95 -2.94
CA LYS A 290 -20.41 -18.82 -2.51
C LYS A 290 -20.13 -19.66 -1.27
N PRO A 291 -18.89 -20.15 -1.09
CA PRO A 291 -18.52 -20.89 0.10
C PRO A 291 -18.65 -20.02 1.36
N VAL A 292 -19.00 -20.64 2.48
CA VAL A 292 -19.00 -19.97 3.79
C VAL A 292 -17.57 -19.56 4.12
N THR A 293 -17.37 -18.27 4.35
CA THR A 293 -16.05 -17.65 4.54
C THR A 293 -16.05 -16.78 5.78
N TRP A 294 -15.18 -17.10 6.72
CA TRP A 294 -14.92 -16.36 7.93
C TRP A 294 -13.64 -15.54 7.79
N LEU A 295 -13.62 -14.38 8.44
CA LEU A 295 -12.40 -13.59 8.59
C LEU A 295 -11.94 -13.67 10.05
N ALA A 296 -10.63 -13.77 10.26
CA ALA A 296 -10.06 -13.80 11.61
C ALA A 296 -8.91 -12.80 11.72
N TYR A 297 -8.85 -12.04 12.82
CA TYR A 297 -7.73 -11.14 13.10
C TYR A 297 -7.05 -11.57 14.40
N LEU A 298 -5.91 -12.23 14.26
CA LEU A 298 -5.22 -12.93 15.33
C LEU A 298 -3.95 -12.21 15.73
N ASP A 299 -3.62 -12.22 17.02
CA ASP A 299 -2.45 -11.56 17.59
C ASP A 299 -1.70 -12.51 18.53
N CYS A 300 -0.38 -12.63 18.38
CA CYS A 300 0.45 -13.45 19.26
C CYS A 300 0.71 -12.72 20.58
N VAL A 301 0.28 -13.32 21.69
CA VAL A 301 0.50 -12.78 23.03
C VAL A 301 2.00 -12.70 23.32
N ASN A 302 2.51 -11.49 23.49
CA ASN A 302 3.89 -11.21 23.92
C ASN A 302 4.96 -11.96 23.09
N LEU A 303 4.92 -11.80 21.77
CA LEU A 303 5.78 -12.52 20.82
C LEU A 303 7.29 -12.43 21.15
N TYR A 304 7.80 -11.22 21.42
CA TYR A 304 9.21 -11.05 21.80
C TYR A 304 9.51 -11.67 23.17
N GLY A 305 8.59 -11.55 24.13
CA GLY A 305 8.72 -12.23 25.42
C GLY A 305 8.80 -13.75 25.26
N LYS A 306 7.97 -14.36 24.41
CA LYS A 306 8.06 -15.79 24.10
C LYS A 306 9.43 -16.16 23.51
N SER A 307 9.97 -15.32 22.64
CA SER A 307 11.30 -15.50 22.07
C SER A 307 12.40 -15.40 23.15
N MET A 308 12.24 -14.51 24.13
CA MET A 308 13.18 -14.38 25.25
C MET A 308 13.15 -15.53 26.27
N LEU A 309 12.15 -16.43 26.19
CA LEU A 309 12.13 -17.66 26.99
C LEU A 309 13.01 -18.77 26.39
N SER A 310 13.44 -18.62 25.13
CA SER A 310 14.32 -19.58 24.46
C SER A 310 15.78 -19.46 24.93
N ALA A 311 16.63 -20.40 24.52
CA ALA A 311 18.07 -20.26 24.70
C ALA A 311 18.59 -19.13 23.80
N LEU A 312 19.29 -18.17 24.39
CA LEU A 312 19.81 -16.99 23.69
C LEU A 312 21.34 -16.96 23.75
N PRO A 313 22.02 -16.33 22.78
CA PRO A 313 23.47 -16.21 22.79
C PRO A 313 23.96 -15.51 24.06
N HIS A 314 24.89 -16.14 24.78
CA HIS A 314 25.33 -15.68 26.09
C HIS A 314 26.83 -15.35 26.12
N LYS A 315 27.71 -16.30 25.81
CA LYS A 315 29.17 -16.15 25.94
C LYS A 315 29.94 -17.07 24.98
N TYR A 316 31.27 -16.90 24.94
CA TYR A 316 32.21 -17.69 24.13
C TYR A 316 31.88 -17.70 22.64
N PHE A 317 31.93 -16.51 22.02
CA PHE A 317 31.74 -16.36 20.59
C PHE A 317 33.02 -16.70 19.84
N GLU A 318 32.93 -17.57 18.84
CA GLU A 318 34.05 -17.94 18.00
C GLU A 318 33.62 -18.20 16.55
N TRP A 319 34.54 -17.97 15.62
CA TRP A 319 34.36 -18.41 14.24
C TRP A 319 34.51 -19.92 14.18
N PHE A 320 33.47 -20.59 13.69
CA PHE A 320 33.46 -22.05 13.59
C PHE A 320 33.95 -22.47 12.21
N ASN A 321 34.95 -23.35 12.18
CA ASN A 321 35.67 -23.70 10.95
C ASN A 321 34.95 -24.76 10.11
N ASP A 322 34.17 -25.63 10.73
CA ASP A 322 33.44 -26.68 10.00
C ASP A 322 32.13 -26.11 9.42
N LEU A 323 32.18 -25.79 8.12
CA LEU A 323 31.03 -25.27 7.38
C LEU A 323 30.06 -26.36 6.91
N THR A 324 30.35 -27.64 7.18
CA THR A 324 29.52 -28.79 6.78
C THR A 324 28.49 -29.19 7.84
N ILE A 325 28.46 -28.48 8.97
CA ILE A 325 27.55 -28.71 10.08
C ILE A 325 26.09 -28.80 9.63
N ASP A 326 25.42 -29.90 10.00
CA ASP A 326 23.99 -30.06 9.80
C ASP A 326 23.22 -29.45 10.98
N ILE A 327 22.85 -28.17 10.83
CA ILE A 327 22.07 -27.44 11.83
C ILE A 327 20.66 -28.01 12.04
N THR A 328 20.15 -28.88 11.15
CA THR A 328 18.80 -29.43 11.29
C THR A 328 18.70 -30.46 12.41
N GLN A 329 19.81 -31.08 12.79
CA GLN A 329 19.92 -32.05 13.88
C GLN A 329 20.20 -31.41 15.24
N ILE A 330 20.41 -30.09 15.28
CA ILE A 330 20.74 -29.38 16.51
C ILE A 330 19.45 -28.94 17.19
N GLU A 331 19.30 -29.32 18.45
CA GLU A 331 18.17 -28.88 19.27
C GLU A 331 18.24 -27.38 19.58
N ASP A 332 17.08 -26.74 19.63
CA ASP A 332 16.97 -25.28 19.78
C ASP A 332 17.47 -24.79 21.15
N ASP A 333 17.64 -25.68 22.12
CA ASP A 333 18.19 -25.44 23.45
C ASP A 333 19.46 -26.23 23.77
N ALA A 334 20.15 -26.72 22.73
CA ALA A 334 21.48 -27.32 22.86
C ALA A 334 22.46 -26.37 23.57
N GLU A 335 23.59 -26.90 24.06
CA GLU A 335 24.61 -26.07 24.73
C GLU A 335 25.15 -24.94 23.83
N TYR A 336 25.33 -25.23 22.53
CA TYR A 336 25.84 -24.30 21.53
C TYR A 336 24.77 -23.92 20.51
N GLY A 337 24.72 -22.63 20.19
CA GLY A 337 23.93 -22.06 19.10
C GLY A 337 24.82 -21.45 18.01
N TYR A 338 24.20 -21.16 16.86
CA TYR A 338 24.91 -20.70 15.66
C TYR A 338 24.20 -19.53 14.97
N ILE A 339 24.98 -18.60 14.43
CA ILE A 339 24.54 -17.61 13.44
C ILE A 339 25.33 -17.87 12.17
N LEU A 340 24.63 -18.02 11.05
CA LEU A 340 25.23 -18.40 9.76
C LEU A 340 25.03 -17.29 8.74
N GLU A 341 26.03 -17.06 7.90
CA GLU A 341 25.89 -16.33 6.65
C GLU A 341 25.80 -17.33 5.49
N VAL A 342 24.65 -17.37 4.82
CA VAL A 342 24.30 -18.42 3.86
C VAL A 342 23.72 -17.88 2.56
N ASP A 343 23.88 -18.66 1.50
CA ASP A 343 23.08 -18.57 0.29
C ASP A 343 21.97 -19.63 0.36
N VAL A 344 20.72 -19.20 0.25
CA VAL A 344 19.53 -20.05 0.32
C VAL A 344 18.75 -19.92 -0.98
N ILE A 345 18.53 -21.05 -1.64
CA ILE A 345 17.69 -21.15 -2.82
C ILE A 345 16.24 -21.29 -2.38
N TYR A 346 15.38 -20.50 -3.02
CA TYR A 346 13.93 -20.58 -2.91
C TYR A 346 13.39 -21.30 -4.15
N PRO A 347 13.01 -22.59 -4.04
CA PRO A 347 12.52 -23.35 -5.19
C PRO A 347 11.18 -22.82 -5.71
N LYS A 348 11.03 -22.72 -7.03
CA LYS A 348 9.81 -22.19 -7.69
C LYS A 348 8.55 -22.96 -7.32
N GLN A 349 8.64 -24.27 -7.13
CA GLN A 349 7.50 -25.12 -6.74
C GLN A 349 6.91 -24.78 -5.36
N LEU A 350 7.65 -24.05 -4.51
CA LEU A 350 7.15 -23.61 -3.20
C LEU A 350 6.45 -22.25 -3.27
N HIS A 351 6.51 -21.55 -4.41
CA HIS A 351 6.02 -20.18 -4.51
C HIS A 351 4.53 -20.08 -4.19
N ASP A 352 3.69 -20.92 -4.78
CA ASP A 352 2.25 -20.90 -4.51
C ASP A 352 1.96 -21.24 -3.05
N ASN A 353 2.68 -22.20 -2.47
CA ASN A 353 2.51 -22.57 -1.08
C ASN A 353 3.02 -21.49 -0.11
N HIS A 354 4.00 -20.68 -0.49
CA HIS A 354 4.59 -19.70 0.41
C HIS A 354 4.26 -18.25 0.07
N ASN A 355 3.42 -18.01 -0.94
CA ASN A 355 3.10 -16.68 -1.45
C ASN A 355 2.54 -15.74 -0.37
N ASP A 356 1.77 -16.28 0.55
CA ASP A 356 1.10 -15.54 1.61
C ASP A 356 2.06 -15.07 2.71
N PHE A 357 3.11 -15.87 3.01
CA PHE A 357 4.03 -15.56 4.09
C PHE A 357 5.48 -16.05 3.85
N PRO A 358 6.20 -15.49 2.86
CA PRO A 358 7.54 -15.96 2.49
C PRO A 358 8.56 -15.95 3.64
N PHE A 359 9.36 -17.02 3.73
CA PHE A 359 10.51 -17.14 4.63
C PHE A 359 11.66 -16.17 4.34
N LEU A 360 12.47 -15.92 5.38
CA LEU A 360 13.74 -15.16 5.32
C LEU A 360 13.60 -13.75 4.71
N PRO A 361 12.77 -12.87 5.30
CA PRO A 361 12.50 -11.55 4.75
C PRO A 361 13.77 -10.69 4.73
N LYS A 362 13.97 -9.92 3.65
CA LYS A 362 15.20 -9.15 3.44
C LYS A 362 14.92 -7.65 3.41
N ASN A 363 15.76 -6.87 4.09
CA ASN A 363 15.70 -5.42 4.03
C ASN A 363 16.31 -4.91 2.72
N LYS A 364 15.48 -4.46 1.77
CA LYS A 364 15.88 -4.00 0.43
C LYS A 364 14.97 -2.86 -0.01
N CYS A 365 15.41 -2.08 -0.98
CA CYS A 365 14.52 -1.15 -1.68
C CYS A 365 13.57 -1.94 -2.59
N PRO A 366 12.24 -1.82 -2.43
CA PRO A 366 11.30 -2.35 -3.42
C PRO A 366 11.60 -1.75 -4.81
N PRO A 367 11.18 -2.43 -5.90
CA PRO A 367 11.21 -1.85 -7.24
C PRO A 367 10.59 -0.44 -7.22
N ASN A 368 11.24 0.52 -7.87
CA ASN A 368 10.79 1.92 -7.98
C ASN A 368 10.71 2.69 -6.63
N SER A 369 11.38 2.22 -5.56
CA SER A 369 11.44 2.91 -4.27
C SER A 369 12.88 3.20 -3.86
N LYS A 370 13.13 4.38 -3.27
CA LYS A 370 14.40 4.71 -2.61
C LYS A 370 14.41 4.36 -1.12
N VAL A 371 13.26 4.01 -0.56
CA VAL A 371 13.11 3.66 0.86
C VAL A 371 13.30 2.17 1.05
N LYS A 372 14.28 1.79 1.88
CA LYS A 372 14.50 0.42 2.32
C LYS A 372 13.30 -0.05 3.16
N LYS A 373 12.75 -1.20 2.81
CA LYS A 373 11.67 -1.86 3.54
C LYS A 373 12.05 -3.31 3.80
N LEU A 374 11.48 -3.90 4.84
CA LEU A 374 11.54 -5.34 5.04
C LEU A 374 10.60 -5.98 4.01
N LEU A 375 11.17 -6.72 3.05
CA LEU A 375 10.43 -7.36 1.97
C LEU A 375 10.31 -8.86 2.23
N THR A 376 9.08 -9.36 2.19
CA THR A 376 8.74 -10.78 2.13
C THR A 376 8.75 -11.21 0.66
N THR A 377 9.90 -11.68 0.17
CA THR A 377 10.04 -12.11 -1.23
C THR A 377 10.22 -13.61 -1.35
N LEU A 378 9.76 -14.17 -2.47
CA LEU A 378 10.04 -15.55 -2.87
C LEU A 378 11.39 -15.68 -3.62
N GLU A 379 12.21 -14.64 -3.62
CA GLU A 379 13.53 -14.66 -4.27
C GLU A 379 14.51 -15.56 -3.49
N SER A 380 15.49 -16.14 -4.18
CA SER A 380 16.64 -16.75 -3.49
C SER A 380 17.41 -15.68 -2.71
N LYS A 381 17.97 -16.06 -1.56
CA LYS A 381 18.67 -15.18 -0.63
C LYS A 381 20.17 -15.45 -0.72
N PHE A 382 20.95 -14.39 -0.90
CA PHE A 382 22.42 -14.47 -0.95
C PHE A 382 23.03 -13.62 0.16
N ASN A 383 24.11 -14.13 0.77
CA ASN A 383 24.79 -13.54 1.92
C ASN A 383 23.81 -13.18 3.05
N TYR A 384 22.90 -14.09 3.35
CA TYR A 384 21.84 -13.88 4.34
C TYR A 384 22.34 -14.31 5.71
N VAL A 385 22.33 -13.39 6.68
CA VAL A 385 22.73 -13.65 8.07
C VAL A 385 21.50 -14.04 8.88
N VAL A 386 21.53 -15.21 9.51
CA VAL A 386 20.36 -15.81 10.17
C VAL A 386 20.74 -16.65 11.37
N HIS A 387 19.89 -16.64 12.39
CA HIS A 387 19.98 -17.57 13.51
C HIS A 387 19.62 -19.01 13.08
N TYR A 388 20.35 -20.01 13.57
CA TYR A 388 20.23 -21.39 13.10
C TYR A 388 18.81 -21.97 13.20
N SER A 389 18.06 -21.68 14.27
CA SER A 389 16.67 -22.14 14.44
C SER A 389 15.75 -21.66 13.31
N ASN A 390 15.88 -20.40 12.89
CA ASN A 390 15.07 -19.84 11.80
C ASN A 390 15.48 -20.40 10.43
N LEU A 391 16.77 -20.66 10.24
CA LEU A 391 17.26 -21.34 9.04
C LEU A 391 16.82 -22.81 8.98
N LYS A 392 16.90 -23.53 10.11
CA LYS A 392 16.38 -24.90 10.30
C LYS A 392 14.92 -24.98 9.89
N GLN A 393 14.08 -24.06 10.38
CA GLN A 393 12.67 -24.00 10.01
C GLN A 393 12.46 -23.78 8.50
N ALA A 394 13.24 -22.88 7.89
CA ALA A 394 13.18 -22.65 6.45
C ALA A 394 13.56 -23.90 5.64
N ILE A 395 14.58 -24.65 6.08
CA ILE A 395 15.02 -25.90 5.45
C ILE A 395 13.94 -26.98 5.56
N VAL A 396 13.36 -27.14 6.75
CA VAL A 396 12.24 -28.08 6.99
C VAL A 396 11.05 -27.77 6.07
N ASN A 397 10.82 -26.50 5.75
CA ASN A 397 9.80 -26.07 4.79
C ASN A 397 10.26 -26.09 3.32
N GLY A 398 11.39 -26.75 3.01
CA GLY A 398 11.82 -27.05 1.65
C GLY A 398 12.78 -26.05 1.00
N LEU A 399 13.18 -24.98 1.70
CA LEU A 399 14.26 -24.11 1.20
C LEU A 399 15.59 -24.85 1.23
N LYS A 400 16.49 -24.55 0.28
CA LYS A 400 17.74 -25.29 0.13
C LYS A 400 18.94 -24.39 0.38
N VAL A 401 19.79 -24.75 1.34
CA VAL A 401 21.09 -24.06 1.51
C VAL A 401 22.00 -24.44 0.35
N LYS A 402 22.43 -23.44 -0.42
CA LYS A 402 23.40 -23.61 -1.51
C LYS A 402 24.83 -23.50 -1.02
N LYS A 403 25.09 -22.57 -0.09
CA LYS A 403 26.43 -22.31 0.42
C LYS A 403 26.38 -21.73 1.82
N VAL A 404 27.28 -22.18 2.69
CA VAL A 404 27.59 -21.52 3.96
C VAL A 404 28.90 -20.76 3.78
N HIS A 405 28.91 -19.46 4.08
CA HIS A 405 30.10 -18.61 3.91
C HIS A 405 30.91 -18.51 5.21
N ARG A 406 30.23 -18.40 6.35
CA ARG A 406 30.85 -18.37 7.68
C ARG A 406 29.81 -18.65 8.76
N ILE A 407 30.30 -19.15 9.90
CA ILE A 407 29.49 -19.55 11.04
C ILE A 407 30.08 -18.93 12.31
N LEU A 408 29.23 -18.29 13.09
CA LEU A 408 29.55 -17.81 14.44
C LEU A 408 28.91 -18.76 15.45
N ARG A 409 29.71 -19.50 16.20
CA ARG A 409 29.26 -20.37 17.29
C ARG A 409 29.30 -19.61 18.61
N PHE A 410 28.35 -19.90 19.50
CA PHE A 410 28.29 -19.32 20.83
C PHE A 410 27.66 -20.28 21.84
N LEU A 411 28.02 -20.13 23.11
CA LEU A 411 27.29 -20.76 24.20
C LEU A 411 25.95 -20.04 24.39
N GLN A 412 24.85 -20.79 24.42
CA GLN A 412 23.52 -20.24 24.65
C GLN A 412 22.97 -20.63 26.01
N SER A 413 22.07 -19.81 26.55
CA SER A 413 21.39 -20.10 27.81
C SER A 413 20.04 -19.39 27.90
N ARG A 414 19.15 -19.88 28.75
CA ARG A 414 17.85 -19.24 29.03
C ARG A 414 17.98 -18.08 30.04
N CYS A 415 19.01 -17.24 29.88
CA CYS A 415 19.38 -16.21 30.86
C CYS A 415 18.29 -15.15 31.08
N MET A 416 17.46 -14.87 30.07
CA MET A 416 16.34 -13.93 30.18
C MET A 416 15.06 -14.55 30.73
N ALA A 417 14.93 -15.88 30.74
CA ALA A 417 13.67 -16.55 31.07
C ALA A 417 13.15 -16.23 32.50
N PRO A 418 13.99 -16.18 33.56
CA PRO A 418 13.51 -15.81 34.90
C PRO A 418 12.86 -14.42 34.94
N TYR A 419 13.46 -13.44 34.24
CA TYR A 419 12.94 -12.08 34.15
C TYR A 419 11.60 -12.02 33.42
N ILE A 420 11.47 -12.74 32.30
CA ILE A 420 10.23 -12.77 31.51
C ILE A 420 9.10 -13.47 32.26
N ASN A 421 9.41 -14.56 32.97
CA ASN A 421 8.45 -15.24 33.82
C ASN A 421 7.95 -14.31 34.95
N LEU A 422 8.84 -13.56 35.58
CA LEU A 422 8.47 -12.55 36.58
C LEU A 422 7.52 -11.51 35.97
N CYS A 423 7.90 -10.84 34.88
CA CYS A 423 7.06 -9.81 34.25
C CYS A 423 5.70 -10.36 33.80
N THR A 424 5.67 -11.58 33.26
CA THR A 424 4.42 -12.24 32.83
C THR A 424 3.52 -12.53 34.03
N ASN A 425 4.07 -13.09 35.12
CA ASN A 425 3.32 -13.37 36.35
C ASN A 425 2.77 -12.09 36.98
N MET A 426 3.58 -11.03 37.02
CA MET A 426 3.13 -9.74 37.54
C MET A 426 2.02 -9.14 36.67
N ARG A 427 2.14 -9.22 35.33
CA ARG A 427 1.10 -8.77 34.40
C ARG A 427 -0.23 -9.52 34.57
N VAL A 428 -0.19 -10.82 34.86
CA VAL A 428 -1.40 -11.63 35.14
C VAL A 428 -2.05 -11.22 36.46
N LYS A 429 -1.24 -10.92 37.49
CA LYS A 429 -1.70 -10.49 38.82
C LYS A 429 -2.21 -9.03 38.85
N SER A 430 -1.84 -8.21 37.88
CA SER A 430 -2.21 -6.80 37.80
C SER A 430 -3.72 -6.56 37.77
N LYS A 431 -4.19 -5.70 38.67
CA LYS A 431 -5.63 -5.40 38.83
C LYS A 431 -6.12 -4.35 37.85
N ASN A 432 -5.29 -3.34 37.56
CA ASN A 432 -5.61 -2.24 36.68
C ASN A 432 -4.83 -2.30 35.35
N GLU A 433 -5.24 -1.48 34.38
CA GLU A 433 -4.61 -1.43 33.07
C GLU A 433 -3.22 -0.81 33.08
N PHE A 434 -2.98 0.20 33.93
CA PHE A 434 -1.69 0.85 34.07
C PHE A 434 -0.57 -0.16 34.38
N GLU A 435 -0.74 -0.98 35.41
CA GLU A 435 0.23 -2.02 35.79
C GLU A 435 0.41 -3.03 34.66
N ARG A 436 -0.67 -3.45 34.00
CA ARG A 436 -0.59 -4.39 32.87
C ARG A 436 0.26 -3.82 31.72
N GLN A 437 0.10 -2.53 31.41
CA GLN A 437 0.90 -1.85 30.38
C GLN A 437 2.35 -1.67 30.83
N PHE A 438 2.60 -1.35 32.09
CA PHE A 438 3.96 -1.24 32.64
C PHE A 438 4.75 -2.54 32.48
N TRP A 439 4.20 -3.69 32.91
CA TRP A 439 4.87 -4.98 32.77
C TRP A 439 5.06 -5.41 31.31
N LYS A 440 4.13 -5.06 30.42
CA LYS A 440 4.28 -5.25 28.97
C LYS A 440 5.43 -4.39 28.42
N LEU A 441 5.51 -3.12 28.83
CA LEU A 441 6.53 -2.19 28.38
C LEU A 441 7.93 -2.63 28.79
N LEU A 442 8.11 -3.16 30.00
CA LEU A 442 9.41 -3.65 30.47
C LEU A 442 9.99 -4.75 29.57
N VAL A 443 9.19 -5.74 29.20
CA VAL A 443 9.61 -6.82 28.29
C VAL A 443 10.02 -6.25 26.92
N ASN A 444 9.18 -5.39 26.33
CA ASN A 444 9.47 -4.78 25.04
C ASN A 444 10.70 -3.85 25.07
N SER A 445 10.93 -3.15 26.19
CA SER A 445 12.04 -2.24 26.37
C SER A 445 13.39 -2.96 26.43
N VAL A 446 13.44 -4.15 27.03
CA VAL A 446 14.66 -4.98 27.05
C VAL A 446 15.08 -5.36 25.64
N TYR A 447 14.13 -5.79 24.79
CA TYR A 447 14.41 -6.06 23.37
C TYR A 447 14.92 -4.80 22.66
N GLY A 448 14.19 -3.69 22.79
CA GLY A 448 14.56 -2.42 22.17
C GLY A 448 15.96 -1.95 22.57
N LYS A 449 16.36 -2.21 23.82
CA LYS A 449 17.69 -1.88 24.34
C LYS A 449 18.79 -2.75 23.73
N CYS A 450 18.52 -4.03 23.45
CA CYS A 450 19.46 -4.92 22.76
C CYS A 450 19.74 -4.48 21.32
N MET A 451 18.73 -3.93 20.64
CA MET A 451 18.81 -3.46 19.25
C MET A 451 19.19 -1.97 19.12
N GLU A 452 19.62 -1.33 20.21
CA GLU A 452 19.95 0.10 20.21
C GLU A 452 21.14 0.41 19.30
N ASN A 453 20.93 1.27 18.30
CA ASN A 453 21.98 1.67 17.38
C ASN A 453 22.82 2.82 17.97
N VAL A 454 23.90 2.44 18.66
CA VAL A 454 24.86 3.38 19.26
C VAL A 454 25.52 4.33 18.26
N ARG A 455 25.58 3.99 16.96
CA ARG A 455 26.13 4.85 15.90
C ARG A 455 25.27 6.07 15.60
N LYS A 456 23.97 6.01 15.91
CA LYS A 456 23.04 7.14 15.72
C LYS A 456 23.07 8.14 16.87
N ARG A 457 23.72 7.81 18.00
CA ARG A 457 23.83 8.72 19.15
C ARG A 457 24.71 9.91 18.78
N MET A 458 24.26 11.11 19.11
CA MET A 458 25.01 12.35 18.95
C MET A 458 25.25 13.00 20.31
N SER A 459 26.28 13.83 20.41
CA SER A 459 26.43 14.76 21.53
C SER A 459 25.70 16.05 21.17
N MET A 460 24.92 16.59 22.09
CA MET A 460 24.26 17.88 21.91
C MET A 460 24.73 18.84 23.00
N PHE A 461 25.11 20.05 22.61
CA PHE A 461 25.50 21.11 23.53
C PHE A 461 24.52 22.27 23.40
N LEU A 462 23.86 22.63 24.50
CA LEU A 462 23.12 23.88 24.58
C LEU A 462 24.11 25.01 24.87
N VAL A 463 24.08 26.04 24.04
CA VAL A 463 24.96 27.21 24.12
C VAL A 463 24.14 28.49 24.08
N SER A 464 24.48 29.40 24.99
CA SER A 464 23.94 30.75 25.07
C SER A 464 25.00 31.83 24.82
N ASN A 465 26.23 31.40 24.50
CA ASN A 465 27.38 32.26 24.27
C ASN A 465 27.95 32.02 22.88
N GLU A 466 28.06 33.09 22.10
CA GLU A 466 28.51 33.07 20.71
C GLU A 466 29.93 32.54 20.54
N LYS A 467 30.89 32.93 21.40
CA LYS A 467 32.28 32.42 21.34
C LYS A 467 32.32 30.91 21.55
N LYS A 468 31.53 30.38 22.49
CA LYS A 468 31.43 28.94 22.73
C LYS A 468 30.76 28.22 21.56
N ALA A 469 29.77 28.85 20.92
CA ALA A 469 29.10 28.31 19.74
C ALA A 469 30.07 28.18 18.56
N HIS A 470 30.79 29.25 18.21
CA HIS A 470 31.81 29.22 17.16
C HIS A 470 32.86 28.14 17.41
N ARG A 471 33.41 28.06 18.63
CA ARG A 471 34.42 27.04 18.98
C ARG A 471 33.91 25.60 18.76
N LEU A 472 32.63 25.34 19.03
CA LEU A 472 32.05 24.01 18.82
C LEU A 472 31.73 23.73 17.35
N MET A 473 31.27 24.74 16.60
CA MET A 473 30.99 24.64 15.16
C MET A 473 32.26 24.48 14.33
N SER A 474 33.41 24.97 14.80
CA SER A 474 34.70 24.79 14.12
C SER A 474 35.31 23.39 14.31
N LYS A 475 34.73 22.53 15.13
CA LYS A 475 35.23 21.15 15.30
C LYS A 475 34.82 20.28 14.13
N THR A 476 35.67 19.33 13.71
CA THR A 476 35.38 18.34 12.67
C THR A 476 34.21 17.42 13.01
N THR A 477 33.84 17.32 14.28
CA THR A 477 32.67 16.58 14.76
C THR A 477 31.36 17.35 14.65
N PHE A 478 31.37 18.61 14.24
CA PHE A 478 30.16 19.39 14.04
C PHE A 478 29.26 18.73 12.98
N LYS A 479 27.98 18.60 13.30
CA LYS A 479 26.98 18.02 12.41
C LYS A 479 25.95 19.05 11.98
N ASP A 480 25.34 19.73 12.93
CA ASP A 480 24.26 20.69 12.67
C ASP A 480 24.00 21.61 13.88
N ARG A 481 23.15 22.63 13.72
CA ARG A 481 22.69 23.51 14.80
C ARG A 481 21.18 23.73 14.75
N THR A 482 20.56 23.80 15.93
CA THR A 482 19.17 24.21 16.10
C THR A 482 19.13 25.51 16.90
N ILE A 483 18.55 26.57 16.36
CA ILE A 483 18.38 27.84 17.08
C ILE A 483 17.01 27.83 17.73
N TYR A 484 16.97 27.89 19.06
CA TYR A 484 15.71 27.98 19.81
C TYR A 484 15.29 29.43 20.00
N THR A 485 16.24 30.30 20.36
CA THR A 485 16.02 31.74 20.55
C THR A 485 17.28 32.52 20.18
N LYS A 486 17.21 33.85 20.17
CA LYS A 486 18.38 34.74 20.00
C LYS A 486 19.52 34.51 21.02
N HIS A 487 19.24 33.85 22.14
CA HIS A 487 20.21 33.61 23.21
C HIS A 487 20.41 32.12 23.51
N LEU A 488 19.84 31.21 22.71
CA LEU A 488 19.93 29.78 22.96
C LEU A 488 19.93 28.97 21.66
N MET A 489 20.98 28.17 21.49
CA MET A 489 21.18 27.27 20.36
C MET A 489 21.63 25.89 20.86
N ALA A 490 21.13 24.82 20.24
CA ALA A 490 21.72 23.49 20.34
C ALA A 490 22.73 23.27 19.21
N ILE A 491 23.91 22.80 19.55
CA ILE A 491 24.93 22.34 18.60
C ILE A 491 24.99 20.83 18.63
N HIS A 492 24.76 20.20 17.49
CA HIS A 492 24.71 18.76 17.31
C HIS A 492 26.08 18.28 16.81
N MET A 493 26.66 17.29 17.48
CA MET A 493 28.01 16.79 17.23
C MET A 493 28.02 15.28 17.07
N ASN A 494 28.80 14.77 16.13
CA ASN A 494 29.13 13.36 16.03
C ASN A 494 29.97 12.91 17.24
N LYS A 495 29.83 11.64 17.64
CA LYS A 495 30.68 11.03 18.68
C LYS A 495 32.05 10.68 18.09
N GLU A 496 33.13 11.15 18.72
CA GLU A 496 34.52 10.82 18.31
C GLU A 496 34.85 9.34 18.55
N LYS A 497 34.34 8.77 19.64
CA LYS A 497 34.51 7.36 20.00
C LYS A 497 33.14 6.73 20.20
N ILE A 498 32.89 5.61 19.52
CA ILE A 498 31.67 4.81 19.65
C ILE A 498 32.04 3.50 20.34
N LYS A 499 31.47 3.26 21.52
CA LYS A 499 31.62 1.99 22.23
C LYS A 499 30.46 1.06 21.86
N PHE A 500 30.76 -0.12 21.31
CA PHE A 500 29.75 -1.16 21.04
C PHE A 500 29.51 -1.97 22.31
N ASP A 501 28.62 -1.47 23.17
CA ASP A 501 28.29 -2.02 24.49
C ASP A 501 26.85 -2.53 24.57
N LYS A 502 26.25 -2.88 23.42
CA LYS A 502 24.87 -3.38 23.32
C LYS A 502 24.90 -4.81 22.78
N PRO A 503 24.16 -5.76 23.38
CA PRO A 503 24.14 -7.16 22.97
C PRO A 503 23.25 -7.35 21.73
N ILE A 504 23.66 -6.78 20.59
CA ILE A 504 22.88 -6.80 19.33
C ILE A 504 22.62 -8.24 18.86
N TYR A 505 23.56 -9.16 19.12
CA TYR A 505 23.42 -10.58 18.83
C TYR A 505 22.23 -11.24 19.56
N VAL A 506 21.92 -10.80 20.79
CA VAL A 506 20.71 -11.23 21.52
C VAL A 506 19.46 -10.70 20.82
N GLY A 507 19.48 -9.43 20.43
CA GLY A 507 18.39 -8.82 19.67
C GLY A 507 18.12 -9.51 18.33
N LEU A 508 19.18 -9.92 17.61
CA LEU A 508 19.07 -10.72 16.39
C LEU A 508 18.38 -12.06 16.66
N ALA A 509 18.85 -12.82 17.66
CA ALA A 509 18.27 -14.11 18.01
C ALA A 509 16.80 -13.99 18.44
N ILE A 510 16.45 -12.98 19.25
CA ILE A 510 15.06 -12.70 19.63
C ILE A 510 14.19 -12.42 18.41
N LEU A 511 14.68 -11.59 17.47
CA LEU A 511 13.93 -11.25 16.27
C LEU A 511 13.75 -12.46 15.35
N ASP A 512 14.77 -13.28 15.15
CA ASP A 512 14.64 -14.48 14.30
C ASP A 512 13.78 -15.57 14.95
N ASN A 513 13.88 -15.77 16.27
CA ASN A 513 13.00 -16.68 17.00
C ASN A 513 11.53 -16.20 16.96
N SER A 514 11.30 -14.88 17.00
CA SER A 514 9.96 -14.31 16.87
C SER A 514 9.30 -14.61 15.51
N LYS A 515 10.06 -14.50 14.41
CA LYS A 515 9.57 -14.90 13.08
C LYS A 515 9.25 -16.38 13.05
N SER A 516 10.09 -17.21 13.68
CA SER A 516 9.89 -18.65 13.70
C SER A 516 8.58 -19.06 14.35
N ILE A 517 8.17 -18.37 15.44
CA ILE A 517 6.87 -18.58 16.09
C ILE A 517 5.71 -18.25 15.14
N MET A 518 5.81 -17.13 14.41
CA MET A 518 4.77 -16.72 13.46
C MET A 518 4.66 -17.68 12.27
N TYR A 519 5.80 -18.13 11.73
CA TYR A 519 5.84 -19.13 10.66
C TYR A 519 5.31 -20.47 11.12
N ASP A 520 5.65 -20.92 12.33
CA ASP A 520 5.16 -22.18 12.90
C ASP A 520 3.63 -22.16 13.01
N PHE A 521 3.09 -21.09 13.57
CA PHE A 521 1.64 -20.93 13.67
C PHE A 521 0.96 -20.90 12.29
N HIS A 522 1.53 -20.19 11.32
CA HIS A 522 0.94 -20.15 9.98
C HIS A 522 1.03 -21.52 9.27
N TYR A 523 2.23 -22.07 9.12
CA TYR A 523 2.48 -23.24 8.28
C TYR A 523 2.11 -24.56 8.96
N ASN A 524 2.46 -24.75 10.23
CA ASN A 524 2.29 -26.03 10.92
C ASN A 524 0.93 -26.15 11.63
N VAL A 525 0.31 -25.03 12.01
CA VAL A 525 -1.01 -25.02 12.68
C VAL A 525 -2.11 -24.66 11.68
N MET A 526 -2.15 -23.41 11.23
CA MET A 526 -3.29 -22.89 10.46
C MET A 526 -3.38 -23.49 9.05
N LYS A 527 -2.26 -23.55 8.32
CA LYS A 527 -2.23 -24.09 6.96
C LYS A 527 -2.37 -25.61 6.93
N ASN A 528 -1.85 -26.31 7.93
CA ASN A 528 -2.10 -27.75 8.06
C ASN A 528 -3.59 -28.06 8.30
N MET A 529 -4.27 -27.26 9.13
CA MET A 529 -5.70 -27.43 9.41
C MET A 529 -6.59 -27.14 8.20
N TYR A 530 -6.36 -26.02 7.51
CA TYR A 530 -7.26 -25.53 6.45
C TYR A 530 -6.78 -25.81 5.02
N ARG A 531 -5.51 -26.18 4.84
CA ARG A 531 -4.87 -26.45 3.53
C ARG A 531 -5.02 -25.27 2.57
N ASN A 532 -5.76 -25.45 1.48
CA ASN A 532 -6.03 -24.43 0.45
C ASN A 532 -7.27 -23.57 0.77
N LYS A 533 -7.89 -23.76 1.93
CA LYS A 533 -9.07 -23.00 2.39
C LYS A 533 -8.71 -21.80 3.26
N ILE A 534 -7.45 -21.39 3.29
CA ILE A 534 -6.98 -20.27 4.10
C ILE A 534 -6.01 -19.41 3.30
N ASN A 535 -6.15 -18.10 3.42
CA ASN A 535 -5.23 -17.11 2.88
C ASN A 535 -4.89 -16.07 3.94
N ILE A 536 -3.65 -15.58 3.98
CA ILE A 536 -3.31 -14.37 4.76
C ILE A 536 -3.71 -13.14 3.96
N VAL A 537 -4.48 -12.26 4.58
CA VAL A 537 -4.89 -10.97 4.00
C VAL A 537 -4.12 -9.79 4.59
N TYR A 538 -3.53 -9.99 5.76
CA TYR A 538 -2.77 -8.96 6.48
C TYR A 538 -1.75 -9.59 7.43
N SER A 539 -0.60 -8.95 7.59
CA SER A 539 0.36 -9.28 8.64
C SER A 539 1.05 -8.01 9.16
N ASP A 540 1.21 -7.88 10.47
CA ASP A 540 2.08 -6.88 11.08
C ASP A 540 2.69 -7.40 12.37
N THR A 541 4.00 -7.64 12.34
CA THR A 541 4.83 -8.05 13.50
C THR A 541 4.34 -9.32 14.21
N ASP A 542 3.35 -9.20 15.09
CA ASP A 542 2.74 -10.24 15.91
C ASP A 542 1.30 -10.58 15.52
N SER A 543 0.71 -9.86 14.55
CA SER A 543 -0.66 -10.08 14.11
C SER A 543 -0.78 -10.66 12.70
N LEU A 544 -1.79 -11.51 12.49
CA LEU A 544 -2.17 -12.13 11.21
C LEU A 544 -3.67 -11.96 10.97
N GLY A 545 -4.03 -11.40 9.83
CA GLY A 545 -5.40 -11.39 9.30
C GLY A 545 -5.58 -12.53 8.31
N TYR A 546 -6.66 -13.31 8.48
CA TYR A 546 -6.96 -14.47 7.66
C TYR A 546 -8.33 -14.36 6.98
N GLU A 547 -8.40 -14.87 5.76
CA GLU A 547 -9.63 -15.32 5.10
C GLU A 547 -9.67 -16.86 5.18
N ILE A 548 -10.74 -17.43 5.74
CA ILE A 548 -10.85 -18.85 6.05
C ILE A 548 -12.19 -19.39 5.54
N ARG A 549 -12.16 -20.40 4.66
CA ARG A 549 -13.38 -21.13 4.25
C ARG A 549 -13.66 -22.26 5.23
N THR A 550 -14.54 -21.98 6.18
CA THR A 550 -14.98 -22.90 7.24
C THR A 550 -16.44 -22.67 7.57
N SER A 551 -17.10 -23.65 8.19
CA SER A 551 -18.48 -23.48 8.66
C SER A 551 -18.56 -22.50 9.84
N ASN A 552 -17.65 -22.62 10.80
CA ASN A 552 -17.61 -21.77 11.99
C ASN A 552 -16.20 -21.72 12.59
N PHE A 553 -15.58 -20.55 12.56
CA PHE A 553 -14.23 -20.35 13.07
C PHE A 553 -14.12 -20.53 14.59
N PHE A 554 -15.16 -20.18 15.35
CA PHE A 554 -15.13 -20.35 16.81
C PHE A 554 -15.26 -21.82 17.22
N ASP A 555 -16.01 -22.63 16.48
CA ASP A 555 -16.05 -24.09 16.68
C ASP A 555 -14.68 -24.72 16.40
N ASP A 556 -14.01 -24.26 15.34
CA ASP A 556 -12.64 -24.66 15.01
C ASP A 556 -11.68 -24.33 16.17
N ILE A 557 -11.80 -23.13 16.75
CA ILE A 557 -11.07 -22.75 17.98
C ILE A 557 -11.36 -23.74 19.10
N LYS A 558 -12.63 -24.00 19.43
CA LYS A 558 -12.98 -24.82 20.58
C LYS A 558 -12.49 -26.27 20.44
N ARG A 559 -12.63 -26.85 19.25
CA ARG A 559 -12.44 -28.30 19.04
C ARG A 559 -11.02 -28.67 18.62
N LYS A 560 -10.37 -27.82 17.81
CA LYS A 560 -9.11 -28.18 17.12
C LYS A 560 -7.96 -27.24 17.44
N LEU A 561 -8.22 -25.94 17.56
CA LEU A 561 -7.15 -24.95 17.76
C LEU A 561 -6.96 -24.52 19.21
N PHE A 562 -7.78 -25.01 20.15
CA PHE A 562 -7.81 -24.50 21.52
C PHE A 562 -6.43 -24.52 22.18
N SER A 563 -5.62 -25.56 21.93
CA SER A 563 -4.25 -25.67 22.46
C SER A 563 -3.33 -24.50 22.09
N TYR A 564 -3.60 -23.80 20.98
CA TYR A 564 -2.78 -22.70 20.47
C TYR A 564 -3.31 -21.31 20.85
N PHE A 565 -4.49 -21.24 21.46
CA PHE A 565 -5.20 -19.97 21.67
C PHE A 565 -5.33 -19.57 23.15
N ASP A 566 -5.14 -18.28 23.42
CA ASP A 566 -5.60 -17.58 24.61
C ASP A 566 -6.97 -16.95 24.32
N THR A 567 -8.03 -17.57 24.85
CA THR A 567 -9.43 -17.10 24.70
C THR A 567 -9.95 -16.39 25.96
N SER A 568 -9.05 -15.98 26.86
CA SER A 568 -9.43 -15.31 28.11
C SER A 568 -9.99 -13.90 27.92
N ASN A 569 -9.77 -13.31 26.74
CA ASN A 569 -10.29 -12.01 26.35
C ASN A 569 -11.74 -12.07 25.81
N TYR A 570 -12.31 -13.26 25.65
CA TYR A 570 -13.70 -13.42 25.22
C TYR A 570 -14.67 -13.07 26.34
N ARG A 571 -15.90 -12.73 25.97
CA ARG A 571 -16.99 -12.53 26.94
C ARG A 571 -17.19 -13.83 27.73
N LYS A 572 -17.43 -13.72 29.04
CA LYS A 572 -17.49 -14.90 29.93
C LYS A 572 -18.59 -15.90 29.58
N ASN A 573 -19.65 -15.44 28.92
CA ASN A 573 -20.75 -16.27 28.43
C ASN A 573 -20.45 -16.95 27.07
N HIS A 574 -19.36 -16.61 26.39
CA HIS A 574 -19.00 -17.23 25.12
C HIS A 574 -18.45 -18.65 25.37
N TYR A 575 -18.91 -19.65 24.62
CA TYR A 575 -18.56 -21.07 24.83
C TYR A 575 -17.06 -21.39 24.63
N CYS A 576 -16.33 -20.53 23.92
CA CYS A 576 -14.86 -20.61 23.81
C CYS A 576 -14.09 -19.93 24.95
N SER A 577 -14.73 -19.14 25.82
CA SER A 577 -14.07 -18.40 26.89
C SER A 577 -13.36 -19.34 27.87
N SER A 578 -12.09 -19.07 28.14
CA SER A 578 -11.29 -19.82 29.13
C SER A 578 -10.12 -18.99 29.65
N ASP A 579 -9.91 -18.98 30.96
CA ASP A 579 -8.75 -18.29 31.58
C ASP A 579 -7.48 -19.15 31.60
N ARG A 580 -7.50 -20.40 31.08
CA ARG A 580 -6.39 -21.38 31.19
C ARG A 580 -5.03 -20.86 30.71
N ARG A 581 -5.00 -19.99 29.69
CA ARG A 581 -3.78 -19.45 29.07
C ARG A 581 -3.71 -17.93 29.09
N LYS A 582 -4.45 -17.29 30.00
CA LYS A 582 -4.56 -15.83 30.10
C LYS A 582 -3.19 -15.15 30.13
N ASN A 583 -2.91 -14.35 29.10
CA ASN A 583 -1.67 -13.60 28.90
C ASN A 583 -0.39 -14.45 28.84
N GLN A 584 -0.48 -15.76 28.58
CA GLN A 584 0.70 -16.60 28.45
C GLN A 584 1.43 -16.30 27.11
N PRO A 585 2.76 -16.09 27.12
CA PRO A 585 3.50 -15.78 25.90
C PRO A 585 3.45 -16.89 24.85
N GLY A 586 3.29 -16.51 23.58
CA GLY A 586 3.37 -17.40 22.43
C GLY A 586 2.05 -18.04 21.98
N TYR A 587 0.96 -17.83 22.72
CA TYR A 587 -0.38 -18.22 22.27
C TYR A 587 -1.03 -17.11 21.46
N PHE A 588 -1.94 -17.47 20.57
CA PHE A 588 -2.68 -16.51 19.75
C PHE A 588 -3.99 -16.13 20.40
N LYS A 589 -4.35 -14.86 20.35
CA LYS A 589 -5.67 -14.37 20.75
C LYS A 589 -6.37 -13.80 19.52
N ASP A 590 -7.68 -13.87 19.50
CA ASP A 590 -8.48 -13.08 18.57
C ASP A 590 -8.55 -11.64 19.08
N GLU A 591 -8.03 -10.71 18.29
CA GLU A 591 -7.90 -9.29 18.63
C GLU A 591 -9.28 -8.63 18.80
N LEU A 592 -10.31 -9.20 18.17
CA LEU A 592 -11.68 -8.70 18.19
C LEU A 592 -12.52 -9.27 19.33
N LYS A 593 -11.94 -10.08 20.23
CA LYS A 593 -12.60 -10.54 21.46
C LYS A 593 -13.94 -11.23 21.20
N SER A 594 -13.99 -12.17 20.26
CA SER A 594 -15.17 -12.90 19.75
C SER A 594 -16.17 -12.07 18.93
N GLU A 595 -15.87 -10.81 18.61
CA GLU A 595 -16.67 -10.06 17.65
C GLU A 595 -16.40 -10.54 16.22
N ILE A 596 -17.44 -10.62 15.40
CA ILE A 596 -17.35 -11.19 14.06
C ILE A 596 -16.81 -10.12 13.11
N LEU A 597 -15.67 -10.42 12.48
CA LEU A 597 -15.07 -9.62 11.42
C LEU A 597 -15.83 -9.83 10.11
N LEU A 598 -16.46 -8.77 9.60
CA LEU A 598 -17.29 -8.81 8.40
C LEU A 598 -16.53 -8.40 7.14
N GLU A 599 -15.60 -7.47 7.27
CA GLU A 599 -14.89 -6.88 6.14
C GLU A 599 -13.52 -6.39 6.59
N PHE A 600 -12.51 -6.58 5.74
CA PHE A 600 -11.15 -6.12 6.00
C PHE A 600 -10.58 -5.53 4.70
N ILE A 601 -10.10 -4.30 4.76
CA ILE A 601 -9.42 -3.60 3.67
C ILE A 601 -8.02 -3.23 4.13
N THR A 602 -6.98 -3.71 3.45
CA THR A 602 -5.61 -3.21 3.60
C THR A 602 -5.27 -2.29 2.43
N LEU A 603 -4.47 -1.25 2.62
CA LEU A 603 -4.03 -0.40 1.50
C LEU A 603 -2.53 -0.31 1.42
N ARG A 604 -1.81 -0.57 2.51
CA ARG A 604 -0.35 -0.74 2.58
C ARG A 604 -0.01 -1.23 3.99
N PRO A 605 1.24 -1.64 4.27
CA PRO A 605 1.65 -1.91 5.64
C PRO A 605 1.26 -0.76 6.58
N LYS A 606 0.56 -1.10 7.67
CA LYS A 606 0.05 -0.19 8.71
C LYS A 606 -1.08 0.78 8.32
N LEU A 607 -1.60 0.71 7.10
CA LEU A 607 -2.80 1.46 6.68
C LEU A 607 -3.90 0.46 6.27
N TYR A 608 -4.91 0.32 7.11
CA TYR A 608 -5.99 -0.63 6.91
C TYR A 608 -7.25 -0.23 7.68
N ALA A 609 -8.39 -0.72 7.22
CA ALA A 609 -9.67 -0.58 7.90
C ALA A 609 -10.35 -1.94 7.99
N TYR A 610 -11.15 -2.14 9.04
CA TYR A 610 -11.96 -3.33 9.17
C TYR A 610 -13.31 -3.02 9.81
N LYS A 611 -14.30 -3.83 9.47
CA LYS A 611 -15.67 -3.71 9.96
C LYS A 611 -16.05 -4.99 10.69
N THR A 612 -16.63 -4.83 11.86
CA THR A 612 -17.20 -5.90 12.66
C THR A 612 -18.73 -5.82 12.63
N ASN A 613 -19.40 -6.79 13.26
CA ASN A 613 -20.84 -6.73 13.53
C ASN A 613 -21.27 -5.57 14.46
N LYS A 614 -20.32 -4.83 15.06
CA LYS A 614 -20.60 -3.69 15.95
C LYS A 614 -20.06 -2.38 15.39
N ASP A 615 -18.76 -2.36 15.18
CA ASP A 615 -18.00 -1.14 14.91
C ASP A 615 -17.20 -1.24 13.61
N GLU A 616 -16.89 -0.08 13.05
CA GLU A 616 -15.91 0.09 11.98
C GLU A 616 -14.68 0.80 12.54
N VAL A 617 -13.50 0.28 12.22
CA VAL A 617 -12.22 0.80 12.71
C VAL A 617 -11.31 1.10 11.53
N LYS A 618 -10.86 2.36 11.44
CA LYS A 618 -9.88 2.85 10.46
C LYS A 618 -8.53 3.06 11.18
N LYS A 619 -7.46 2.43 10.70
CA LYS A 619 -6.09 2.60 11.22
C LYS A 619 -5.18 3.17 10.14
N SER A 620 -4.48 4.27 10.46
CA SER A 620 -3.66 5.05 9.52
C SER A 620 -2.17 5.06 9.82
#